data_AF-A0A7Y6TWD6-F1
#
_entry.id   AF-A0A7Y6TWD6-F1
#
_cell.length_a   1.000
_cell.length_b   1.000
_cell.length_c   1.000
_cell.angle_alpha   90.00
_cell.angle_beta   90.00
_cell.angle_gamma   90.00
#
_symmetry.space_group_name_H-M   'P 1'
#
loop_
_entity.id
_entity.type
_entity.pdbx_description
1 polymer ?
#
loop_
_entity_poly.entity_id
_entity_poly.type
_entity_poly.pdbx_seq_one_letter_code
_entity_poly.pdbx_strand_id
1 'polypeptide(L)'
;MTPIEIALVLLVVHGGLGAFDTFVNHEWREHLPQRTEAALELALHSARSWLFGISFAGLAWLEWHGAWGWVILGILVLEYVVTIADSVVEDRIRILAPVERTNHMLLAVNSGLYIAFVAWQVVTRWRHEPSALVPVRYPVLSWLLTACAAAVVVWAVRDALAALKLARRAAAPPRAA
;
A
#
# COMPACT_ATOMS: atom_id res chain seq x y z
N MET A 1 6.57 -21.96 -10.66
CA MET A 1 6.42 -20.51 -10.44
C MET A 1 7.81 -19.89 -10.37
N THR A 2 8.03 -18.83 -11.12
CA THR A 2 9.24 -18.00 -11.08
C THR A 2 9.22 -17.10 -9.82
N PRO A 3 10.36 -16.52 -9.41
CA PRO A 3 10.41 -15.59 -8.28
C PRO A 3 9.43 -14.43 -8.41
N ILE A 4 9.29 -13.86 -9.60
CA ILE A 4 8.34 -12.77 -9.84
C ILE A 4 6.89 -13.25 -9.67
N GLU A 5 6.49 -14.41 -10.19
CA GLU A 5 5.13 -14.94 -10.01
C GLU A 5 4.79 -15.18 -8.54
N ILE A 6 5.76 -15.58 -7.71
CA ILE A 6 5.57 -15.70 -6.25
C ILE A 6 5.30 -14.32 -5.64
N ALA A 7 6.09 -13.30 -5.98
CA ALA A 7 5.85 -11.94 -5.52
C ALA A 7 4.46 -11.42 -5.92
N LEU A 8 4.01 -11.70 -7.15
CA LEU A 8 2.69 -11.29 -7.63
C LEU A 8 1.55 -11.96 -6.85
N VAL A 9 1.68 -13.25 -6.52
CA VAL A 9 0.70 -13.94 -5.66
C VAL A 9 0.68 -13.32 -4.27
N LEU A 10 1.85 -13.05 -3.68
CA LEU A 10 1.95 -12.40 -2.37
C LEU A 10 1.34 -10.99 -2.38
N LEU A 11 1.48 -10.23 -3.48
CA LEU A 11 0.84 -8.93 -3.67
C LEU A 11 -0.68 -9.03 -3.77
N VAL A 12 -1.22 -10.04 -4.45
CA VAL A 12 -2.68 -10.28 -4.46
C VAL A 12 -3.18 -10.61 -3.06
N VAL A 13 -2.46 -11.47 -2.32
CA VAL A 13 -2.77 -11.76 -0.90
C VAL A 13 -2.69 -10.49 -0.07
N HIS A 14 -1.67 -9.65 -0.30
CA HIS A 14 -1.51 -8.36 0.37
C HIS A 14 -2.70 -7.44 0.11
N GLY A 15 -3.15 -7.35 -1.14
CA GLY A 15 -4.35 -6.60 -1.51
C GLY A 15 -5.60 -7.07 -0.77
N GLY A 16 -5.77 -8.38 -0.58
CA GLY A 16 -6.85 -8.94 0.23
C GLY A 16 -6.78 -8.57 1.71
N LEU A 17 -5.60 -8.69 2.33
CA LEU A 17 -5.36 -8.32 3.73
C LEU A 17 -5.54 -6.82 3.96
N GLY A 18 -5.03 -5.98 3.05
CA GLY A 18 -5.18 -4.53 3.11
C GLY A 18 -6.61 -4.07 2.89
N ALA A 19 -7.37 -4.75 2.01
CA ALA A 19 -8.79 -4.50 1.86
C ALA A 19 -9.55 -4.84 3.15
N PHE A 20 -9.28 -6.01 3.74
CA PHE A 20 -9.88 -6.38 5.03
C PHE A 20 -9.61 -5.32 6.09
N ASP A 21 -8.37 -4.85 6.19
CA ASP A 21 -7.96 -3.82 7.14
C ASP A 21 -8.75 -2.53 6.96
N THR A 22 -8.82 -2.07 5.71
CA THR A 22 -9.50 -0.83 5.33
C THR A 22 -10.99 -0.91 5.63
N PHE A 23 -11.68 -1.95 5.15
CA PHE A 23 -13.13 -2.06 5.31
C PHE A 23 -13.54 -2.35 6.76
N VAL A 24 -12.86 -3.29 7.42
CA VAL A 24 -13.31 -3.80 8.72
C VAL A 24 -12.76 -2.95 9.85
N ASN A 25 -11.47 -2.65 9.86
CA ASN A 25 -10.86 -1.93 10.97
C ASN A 25 -11.08 -0.42 10.80
N HIS A 26 -10.66 0.16 9.67
CA HIS A 26 -10.68 1.62 9.50
C HIS A 26 -12.08 2.20 9.27
N GLU A 27 -12.88 1.56 8.42
CA GLU A 27 -14.21 2.08 8.09
C GLU A 27 -15.30 1.64 9.07
N TRP A 28 -15.41 0.34 9.33
CA TRP A 28 -16.51 -0.20 10.12
C TRP A 28 -16.32 -0.02 11.62
N ARG A 29 -15.11 -0.28 12.15
CA ARG A 29 -14.86 -0.25 13.61
C ARG A 29 -14.42 1.11 14.11
N GLU A 30 -13.39 1.69 13.49
CA GLU A 30 -12.76 2.90 14.02
C GLU A 30 -13.39 4.19 13.49
N HIS A 31 -14.11 4.11 12.36
CA HIS A 31 -14.71 5.25 11.67
C HIS A 31 -13.71 6.41 11.48
N LEU A 32 -12.47 6.10 11.07
CA LEU A 32 -11.37 7.06 10.99
C LEU A 32 -11.71 8.39 10.29
N PRO A 33 -12.47 8.40 9.16
CA PRO A 33 -12.83 9.66 8.49
C PRO A 33 -13.69 10.62 9.32
N GLN A 34 -14.16 10.20 10.49
CA GLN A 34 -14.96 11.00 11.42
C GLN A 34 -14.15 11.51 12.62
N ARG A 35 -12.93 10.99 12.85
CA ARG A 35 -12.06 11.39 13.96
C ARG A 35 -11.14 12.54 13.56
N THR A 36 -11.24 13.68 14.24
CA THR A 36 -10.45 14.89 13.93
C THR A 36 -8.94 14.67 14.07
N GLU A 37 -8.52 13.79 14.97
CA GLU A 37 -7.11 13.45 15.23
C GLU A 37 -6.50 12.55 14.13
N ALA A 38 -7.34 11.87 13.33
CA ALA A 38 -6.91 10.91 12.30
C ALA A 38 -6.48 11.57 10.98
N ALA A 39 -6.34 12.90 10.93
CA ALA A 39 -5.99 13.60 9.69
C ALA A 39 -4.60 13.16 9.15
N LEU A 40 -3.62 12.97 10.03
CA LEU A 40 -2.28 12.50 9.65
C LEU A 40 -2.28 11.02 9.26
N GLU A 41 -2.99 10.18 10.03
CA GLU A 41 -3.18 8.74 9.75
C GLU A 41 -3.79 8.56 8.35
N LEU A 42 -4.87 9.28 8.01
CA LEU A 42 -5.49 9.21 6.69
C LEU A 42 -4.59 9.75 5.56
N ALA A 43 -3.72 10.72 5.83
CA ALA A 43 -2.73 11.17 4.86
C ALA A 43 -1.67 10.08 4.59
N LEU A 44 -1.22 9.36 5.61
CA LEU A 44 -0.31 8.22 5.47
C LEU A 44 -0.98 7.05 4.76
N HIS A 45 -2.23 6.74 5.10
CA HIS A 45 -3.05 5.74 4.39
C HIS A 45 -3.17 6.06 2.90
N SER A 46 -3.43 7.32 2.56
CA SER A 46 -3.50 7.76 1.16
C SER A 46 -2.15 7.60 0.45
N ALA A 47 -1.05 8.04 1.08
CA ALA A 47 0.31 7.90 0.53
C ALA A 47 0.67 6.43 0.26
N ARG A 48 0.41 5.55 1.23
CA ARG A 48 0.58 4.09 1.10
C ARG A 48 -0.27 3.54 -0.04
N SER A 49 -1.53 3.94 -0.12
CA SER A 49 -2.47 3.47 -1.14
C SER A 49 -2.03 3.87 -2.55
N TRP A 50 -1.46 5.05 -2.74
CA TRP A 50 -0.87 5.46 -4.02
C TRP A 50 0.34 4.62 -4.40
N LEU A 51 1.24 4.34 -3.44
CA LEU A 51 2.42 3.50 -3.69
C LEU A 51 2.02 2.06 -4.05
N PHE A 52 1.01 1.50 -3.38
CA PHE A 52 0.42 0.21 -3.77
C PHE A 52 -0.25 0.26 -5.14
N GLY A 53 -1.01 1.32 -5.47
CA GLY A 53 -1.63 1.47 -6.78
C GLY A 53 -0.61 1.43 -7.91
N ILE A 54 0.51 2.15 -7.76
CA ILE A 54 1.63 2.13 -8.70
C ILE A 54 2.26 0.73 -8.76
N SER A 55 2.50 0.10 -7.62
CA SER A 55 3.15 -1.21 -7.53
C SER A 55 2.31 -2.31 -8.16
N PHE A 56 1.01 -2.37 -7.84
CA PHE A 56 0.07 -3.33 -8.40
C PHE A 56 -0.09 -3.17 -9.91
N ALA A 57 -0.35 -1.96 -10.41
CA ALA A 57 -0.51 -1.72 -11.84
C ALA A 57 0.80 -1.94 -12.61
N GLY A 58 1.92 -1.48 -12.05
CA GLY A 58 3.24 -1.60 -12.62
C GLY A 58 3.70 -3.05 -12.75
N LEU A 59 3.59 -3.84 -11.69
CA LEU A 59 4.01 -5.25 -11.69
C LEU A 59 2.99 -6.17 -12.39
N ALA A 60 1.75 -5.72 -12.59
CA ALA A 60 0.75 -6.46 -13.36
C ALA A 60 1.11 -6.56 -14.85
N TRP A 61 1.69 -5.51 -15.43
CA TRP A 61 1.79 -5.35 -16.88
C TRP A 61 3.20 -5.04 -17.39
N LEU A 62 4.17 -4.79 -16.51
CA LEU A 62 5.52 -4.41 -16.90
C LEU A 62 6.57 -5.24 -16.19
N GLU A 63 7.60 -5.64 -16.93
CA GLU A 63 8.89 -6.00 -16.38
C GLU A 63 9.77 -4.75 -16.29
N TRP A 64 10.51 -4.63 -15.17
CA TRP A 64 11.25 -3.42 -14.83
C TRP A 64 12.75 -3.65 -15.05
N HIS A 65 13.19 -3.60 -16.30
CA HIS A 65 14.56 -3.94 -16.71
C HIS A 65 15.57 -2.82 -16.41
N GLY A 66 16.83 -3.20 -16.18
CA GLY A 66 17.94 -2.30 -15.90
C GLY A 66 17.70 -1.42 -14.68
N ALA A 67 17.85 -0.10 -14.85
CA ALA A 67 17.68 0.89 -13.77
C ALA A 67 16.25 0.90 -13.19
N TRP A 68 15.24 0.56 -14.00
CA TRP A 68 13.84 0.52 -13.55
C TRP A 68 13.61 -0.52 -12.46
N GLY A 69 14.37 -1.62 -12.46
CA GLY A 69 14.27 -2.64 -11.40
C GLY A 69 14.55 -2.05 -10.00
N TRP A 70 15.50 -1.13 -9.91
CA TRP A 70 15.80 -0.42 -8.66
C TRP A 70 14.74 0.62 -8.30
N VAL A 71 14.09 1.23 -9.30
CA VAL A 71 12.98 2.17 -9.07
C VAL A 71 11.80 1.46 -8.43
N ILE A 72 11.35 0.33 -8.97
CA ILE A 72 10.23 -0.42 -8.37
C ILE A 72 10.59 -0.94 -6.98
N LEU A 73 11.82 -1.42 -6.79
CA LEU A 73 12.28 -1.82 -5.45
C LEU A 73 12.27 -0.64 -4.47
N GLY A 74 12.70 0.54 -4.90
CA GLY A 74 12.66 1.77 -4.11
C GLY A 74 11.23 2.19 -3.74
N ILE A 75 10.27 2.05 -4.65
CA ILE A 75 8.84 2.32 -4.38
C ILE A 75 8.31 1.38 -3.29
N LEU A 76 8.63 0.09 -3.36
CA LEU A 76 8.18 -0.89 -2.35
C LEU A 76 8.85 -0.65 -0.98
N VAL A 77 10.13 -0.28 -0.95
CA VAL A 77 10.81 0.10 0.30
C VAL A 77 10.20 1.37 0.89
N LEU A 78 9.91 2.38 0.05
CA LEU A 78 9.26 3.60 0.50
C LEU A 78 7.86 3.33 1.05
N GLU A 79 7.08 2.46 0.41
CA GLU A 79 5.79 2.00 0.92
C GLU A 79 5.95 1.41 2.32
N TYR A 80 6.90 0.50 2.50
CA TYR A 80 7.12 -0.13 3.80
C TYR A 80 7.53 0.88 4.89
N VAL A 81 8.34 1.88 4.54
CA VAL A 81 8.69 3.00 5.45
C VAL A 81 7.45 3.82 5.84
N VAL A 82 6.56 4.12 4.88
CA VAL A 82 5.28 4.79 5.16
C VAL A 82 4.42 3.93 6.08
N THR A 83 4.36 2.62 5.86
CA THR A 83 3.65 1.67 6.73
C THR A 83 4.20 1.66 8.16
N ILE A 84 5.52 1.72 8.33
CA ILE A 84 6.13 1.84 9.68
C ILE A 84 5.73 3.17 10.33
N ALA A 85 5.81 4.27 9.58
CA ALA A 85 5.44 5.60 10.09
C ALA A 85 3.96 5.65 10.50
N ASP A 86 3.09 5.01 9.72
CA ASP A 86 1.67 4.87 9.98
C ASP A 86 1.41 4.13 11.29
N SER A 87 2.01 2.96 11.50
CA SER A 87 1.87 2.22 12.77
C SER A 87 2.31 3.02 13.98
N VAL A 88 3.38 3.83 13.85
CA VAL A 88 3.83 4.72 14.94
C VAL A 88 2.82 5.84 15.22
N VAL A 89 2.16 6.39 14.20
CA VAL A 89 1.13 7.41 14.36
C VAL A 89 -0.12 6.80 14.99
N GLU A 90 -0.55 5.65 14.49
CA GLU A 90 -1.71 4.89 14.96
C GLU A 90 -1.59 4.53 16.46
N ASP A 91 -0.43 3.99 16.87
CA ASP A 91 -0.17 3.62 18.28
C ASP A 91 -0.19 4.82 19.24
N ARG A 92 0.04 6.05 18.75
CA ARG A 92 -0.01 7.27 19.58
C ARG A 92 -1.42 7.77 19.83
N ILE A 93 -2.36 7.45 18.94
CA ILE A 93 -3.72 8.00 18.97
C ILE A 93 -4.76 6.98 19.45
N ARG A 94 -4.48 5.67 19.36
CA ARG A 94 -5.41 4.63 19.82
C ARG A 94 -4.73 3.31 20.16
N ILE A 95 -5.47 2.45 20.86
CA ILE A 95 -5.06 1.06 21.12
C ILE A 95 -5.68 0.17 20.04
N LEU A 96 -4.85 -0.58 19.31
CA LEU A 96 -5.32 -1.52 18.29
C LEU A 96 -6.05 -2.71 18.91
N ALA A 97 -7.15 -3.11 18.27
CA ALA A 97 -7.83 -4.36 18.59
C ALA A 97 -6.90 -5.57 18.30
N PRO A 98 -7.03 -6.71 19.02
CA PRO A 98 -6.18 -7.88 18.79
C PRO A 98 -6.22 -8.40 17.35
N VAL A 99 -7.39 -8.32 16.69
CA VAL A 99 -7.57 -8.76 15.30
C VAL A 99 -6.80 -7.85 14.33
N GLU A 100 -6.90 -6.54 14.51
CA GLU A 100 -6.19 -5.53 13.69
C GLU A 100 -4.68 -5.67 13.87
N ARG A 101 -4.21 -5.77 15.11
CA ARG A 101 -2.79 -6.02 15.42
C ARG A 101 -2.28 -7.29 14.75
N THR A 102 -3.05 -8.37 14.79
CA THR A 102 -2.68 -9.63 14.12
C THR A 102 -2.61 -9.44 12.60
N ASN A 103 -3.57 -8.72 12.02
CA ASN A 103 -3.58 -8.39 10.60
C ASN A 103 -2.33 -7.57 10.20
N HIS A 104 -1.93 -6.60 11.02
CA HIS A 104 -0.72 -5.80 10.79
C HIS A 104 0.55 -6.65 10.80
N MET A 105 0.66 -7.63 11.72
CA MET A 105 1.79 -8.56 11.74
C MET A 105 1.84 -9.43 10.47
N LEU A 106 0.68 -9.89 9.98
CA LEU A 106 0.60 -10.65 8.73
C LEU A 106 0.96 -9.79 7.51
N LEU A 107 0.45 -8.55 7.45
CA LEU A 107 0.80 -7.57 6.41
C LEU A 107 2.31 -7.29 6.41
N ALA A 108 2.92 -7.09 7.59
CA ALA A 108 4.35 -6.82 7.71
C ALA A 108 5.22 -8.00 7.22
N VAL A 109 4.90 -9.23 7.64
CA VAL A 109 5.61 -10.43 7.16
C VAL A 109 5.43 -10.61 5.66
N ASN A 110 4.19 -10.48 5.15
CA ASN A 110 3.91 -10.61 3.73
C ASN A 110 4.63 -9.53 2.90
N SER A 111 4.78 -8.32 3.45
CA SER A 111 5.54 -7.24 2.83
C SER A 111 7.01 -7.59 2.65
N GLY A 112 7.66 -8.04 3.72
CA GLY A 112 9.04 -8.51 3.63
C GLY A 112 9.22 -9.61 2.58
N LEU A 113 8.27 -10.54 2.48
CA LEU A 113 8.32 -11.62 1.49
C LEU A 113 8.24 -11.11 0.06
N TYR A 114 7.21 -10.35 -0.31
CA TYR A 114 7.09 -9.91 -1.70
C TYR A 114 8.24 -8.97 -2.09
N ILE A 115 8.72 -8.11 -1.17
CA ILE A 115 9.88 -7.23 -1.40
C ILE A 115 11.12 -8.08 -1.67
N ALA A 116 11.36 -9.12 -0.88
CA ALA A 116 12.51 -10.00 -1.06
C ALA A 116 12.48 -10.72 -2.42
N PHE A 117 11.32 -11.20 -2.86
CA PHE A 117 11.18 -11.85 -4.17
C PHE A 117 11.36 -10.87 -5.34
N VAL A 118 10.85 -9.63 -5.23
CA VAL A 118 11.11 -8.57 -6.22
C VAL A 118 12.59 -8.21 -6.23
N ALA A 119 13.21 -8.03 -5.06
CA ALA A 119 14.65 -7.74 -4.95
C ALA A 119 15.50 -8.86 -5.58
N TRP A 120 15.14 -10.12 -5.33
CA TRP A 120 15.78 -11.27 -5.96
C TRP A 120 15.65 -11.24 -7.48
N GLN A 121 14.45 -10.93 -8.00
CA GLN A 121 14.22 -10.78 -9.45
C GLN A 121 15.07 -9.65 -10.05
N VAL A 122 15.17 -8.51 -9.36
CA VAL A 122 16.01 -7.37 -9.77
C VAL A 122 17.48 -7.76 -9.82
N VAL A 123 18.00 -8.36 -8.75
CA VAL A 123 19.43 -8.70 -8.61
C VAL A 123 19.86 -9.83 -9.53
N THR A 124 19.00 -10.83 -9.76
CA THR A 124 19.39 -12.01 -10.55
C THR A 124 19.08 -11.91 -12.03
N ARG A 125 18.13 -11.05 -12.43
CA ARG A 125 17.66 -10.96 -13.81
C ARG A 125 17.59 -9.52 -14.30
N TRP A 126 16.64 -8.73 -13.81
CA TRP A 126 16.30 -7.47 -14.46
C TRP A 126 17.47 -6.47 -14.52
N ARG A 127 18.37 -6.44 -13.54
CA ARG A 127 19.53 -5.52 -13.58
C ARG A 127 20.51 -5.78 -14.73
N HIS A 128 20.50 -6.98 -15.31
CA HIS A 128 21.38 -7.39 -16.40
C HIS A 128 20.79 -7.09 -17.79
N GLU A 129 19.53 -6.69 -17.84
CA GLU A 129 18.83 -6.30 -19.07
C GLU A 129 19.02 -4.80 -19.37
N PRO A 130 18.89 -4.37 -20.64
CA PRO A 130 18.85 -2.95 -21.00
C PRO A 130 17.73 -2.21 -20.25
N SER A 131 17.97 -0.96 -19.85
CA SER A 131 16.99 -0.20 -19.06
C SER A 131 15.72 0.10 -19.87
N ALA A 132 14.63 -0.60 -19.55
CA ALA A 132 13.34 -0.48 -20.21
C ALA A 132 12.19 -0.91 -19.29
N LEU A 133 10.98 -0.42 -19.58
CA LEU A 133 9.74 -1.00 -19.07
C LEU A 133 9.16 -1.86 -20.18
N VAL A 134 9.18 -3.17 -20.00
CA VAL A 134 8.81 -4.14 -21.04
C VAL A 134 7.41 -4.69 -20.76
N PRO A 135 6.44 -4.56 -21.68
CA PRO A 135 5.11 -5.13 -21.49
C PRO A 135 5.14 -6.64 -21.26
N VAL A 136 4.41 -7.11 -20.26
CA VAL A 136 4.25 -8.52 -19.91
C VAL A 136 2.81 -8.81 -19.53
N ARG A 137 2.41 -10.09 -19.60
CA ARG A 137 1.09 -10.53 -19.18
C ARG A 137 1.18 -11.84 -18.40
N TYR A 138 0.65 -11.81 -17.18
CA TYR A 138 0.42 -12.97 -16.33
C TYR A 138 -1.09 -13.29 -16.37
N PRO A 139 -1.52 -14.43 -16.96
CA PRO A 139 -2.90 -14.65 -17.41
C PRO A 139 -4.01 -14.24 -16.43
N VAL A 140 -3.89 -14.65 -15.16
CA VAL A 140 -4.86 -14.33 -14.10
C VAL A 140 -4.34 -13.21 -13.20
N LEU A 141 -3.06 -13.24 -12.86
CA LEU A 141 -2.46 -12.32 -11.89
C LEU A 141 -2.47 -10.86 -12.36
N SER A 142 -2.23 -10.58 -13.65
CA SER A 142 -2.29 -9.22 -14.17
C SER A 142 -3.66 -8.58 -13.94
N TRP A 143 -4.73 -9.34 -14.11
CA TRP A 143 -6.09 -8.84 -13.92
C TRP A 143 -6.45 -8.69 -12.44
N LEU A 144 -6.06 -9.63 -11.58
CA LEU A 144 -6.27 -9.52 -10.14
C LEU A 144 -5.54 -8.29 -9.57
N LEU A 145 -4.28 -8.10 -9.93
CA LEU A 145 -3.51 -6.93 -9.52
C LEU A 145 -4.07 -5.62 -10.09
N THR A 146 -4.62 -5.64 -11.31
CA THR A 146 -5.33 -4.48 -11.86
C THR A 146 -6.57 -4.14 -11.03
N ALA A 147 -7.34 -5.14 -10.60
CA ALA A 147 -8.47 -4.93 -9.71
C ALA A 147 -8.03 -4.37 -8.34
N CYS A 148 -6.95 -4.90 -7.76
CA CYS A 148 -6.35 -4.35 -6.55
C CYS A 148 -5.89 -2.90 -6.73
N ALA A 149 -5.24 -2.58 -7.86
CA ALA A 149 -4.80 -1.23 -8.20
C ALA A 149 -5.98 -0.25 -8.30
N ALA A 150 -7.05 -0.66 -9.00
CA ALA A 150 -8.25 0.16 -9.13
C ALA A 150 -8.91 0.42 -7.78
N ALA A 151 -9.09 -0.63 -6.96
CA ALA A 151 -9.67 -0.50 -5.63
C ALA A 151 -8.82 0.42 -4.74
N VAL A 152 -7.52 0.18 -4.65
CA VAL A 152 -6.65 0.96 -3.75
C VAL A 152 -6.54 2.43 -4.16
N VAL A 153 -6.59 2.75 -5.46
CA VAL A 153 -6.60 4.15 -5.94
C VAL A 153 -7.88 4.88 -5.54
N VAL A 154 -9.04 4.21 -5.58
CA VAL A 154 -10.30 4.78 -5.09
C VAL A 154 -10.17 5.15 -3.61
N TRP A 155 -9.58 4.27 -2.79
CA TRP A 155 -9.31 4.57 -1.38
C TRP A 155 -8.26 5.65 -1.18
N ALA A 156 -7.21 5.68 -1.99
CA ALA A 156 -6.17 6.71 -1.92
C ALA A 156 -6.77 8.12 -2.07
N VAL A 157 -7.67 8.30 -3.04
CA VAL A 157 -8.38 9.58 -3.26
C VAL A 157 -9.31 9.90 -2.09
N ARG A 158 -10.10 8.92 -1.65
CA ARG A 158 -11.02 9.08 -0.52
C ARG A 158 -10.30 9.54 0.74
N ASP A 159 -9.21 8.87 1.10
CA ASP A 159 -8.49 9.15 2.34
C ASP A 159 -7.74 10.48 2.27
N ALA A 160 -7.22 10.88 1.09
CA ALA A 160 -6.69 12.22 0.88
C ALA A 160 -7.76 13.31 1.12
N LEU A 161 -8.96 13.13 0.56
CA LEU A 161 -10.06 14.08 0.73
C LEU A 161 -10.52 14.14 2.21
N ALA A 162 -10.57 13.00 2.88
CA ALA A 162 -10.91 12.92 4.31
C ALA A 162 -9.84 13.62 5.17
N ALA A 163 -8.56 13.35 4.92
CA ALA A 163 -7.43 13.99 5.60
C ALA A 163 -7.48 15.53 5.45
N LEU A 164 -7.66 16.02 4.22
CA LEU A 164 -7.79 17.46 3.95
C LEU A 164 -8.98 18.09 4.68
N LYS A 165 -10.12 17.41 4.70
CA LYS A 165 -11.33 17.88 5.39
C LYS A 165 -11.14 17.94 6.90
N LEU A 166 -10.49 16.94 7.50
CA LEU A 166 -10.24 16.89 8.93
C LEU A 166 -9.18 17.91 9.37
N ALA A 167 -8.10 18.07 8.60
CA ALA A 167 -7.08 19.09 8.84
C ALA A 167 -7.68 20.50 8.84
N ARG A 168 -8.58 20.81 7.88
CA ARG A 168 -9.30 22.09 7.85
C ARG A 168 -10.22 22.30 9.05
N ARG A 169 -10.86 21.25 9.55
CA ARG A 169 -11.71 21.32 10.75
C ARG A 169 -10.90 21.56 12.01
N ALA A 170 -9.75 20.90 12.15
CA ALA A 170 -8.85 21.08 13.28
C ALA A 170 -8.25 22.50 13.34
N ALA A 171 -8.06 23.14 12.18
CA ALA A 171 -7.55 24.51 12.09
C ALA A 171 -8.62 25.61 12.25
N ALA A 172 -9.91 25.27 12.27
CA ALA A 172 -10.99 26.27 12.36
C ALA A 172 -11.11 26.81 13.80
N PRO A 173 -11.28 28.14 14.00
CA PRO A 173 -11.50 28.70 15.33
C PRO A 173 -12.81 28.17 15.94
N PRO A 174 -12.90 28.03 17.28
CA PRO A 174 -14.12 27.57 17.94
C PRO A 174 -15.28 28.50 17.57
N ARG A 175 -16.42 27.91 17.19
CA ARG A 175 -17.64 28.69 16.91
C ARG A 175 -18.06 29.42 18.18
N ALA A 176 -18.17 30.75 18.11
CA ALA A 176 -18.81 31.54 19.15
C ALA A 176 -20.26 31.05 19.30
N ALA A 177 -20.64 30.71 20.55
CA ALA A 177 -21.98 30.27 20.94
C ALA A 177 -22.95 31.45 21.00
#